data_AF-A0A4Y8PYN5-F1
#
_entry.id   AF-A0A4Y8PYN5-F1
#
_cell.length_a   1.000
_cell.length_b   1.000
_cell.length_c   1.000
_cell.angle_alpha   90.00
_cell.angle_beta   90.00
_cell.angle_gamma   90.00
#
_symmetry.space_group_name_H-M   'P 1'
#
loop_
_entity.id
_entity.type
_entity.pdbx_description
1 polymer ?
#
loop_
_entity_poly.entity_id
_entity_poly.type
_entity_poly.pdbx_seq_one_letter_code
_entity_poly.pdbx_strand_id
1 'polypeptide(L)'
;MSCSELHDQLNELGLKRIQYLEKSVYEVDMTDEATDSAYTFTVSILRYEDGETAVQLEEAGMDNTVMVPLHIRCAALNKLREIEQICRNSRTDPAVESAAHATNGSMAPNMDEMKKLGNEMKQMKTNSELLEENMIPDPIQ
;
A
#
# COMPACT_ATOMS: atom_id res chain seq x y z
N MET A 1 -11.57 -12.66 8.77
CA MET A 1 -10.16 -12.63 9.22
C MET A 1 -10.12 -12.81 10.72
N SER A 2 -9.31 -13.74 11.21
CA SER A 2 -9.10 -13.92 12.63
C SER A 2 -8.14 -12.87 13.20
N CYS A 3 -8.22 -12.60 14.50
CA CYS A 3 -7.36 -11.63 15.18
C CYS A 3 -5.86 -12.00 15.09
N SER A 4 -5.54 -13.29 15.03
CA SER A 4 -4.16 -13.79 14.88
C SER A 4 -3.61 -13.53 13.47
N GLU A 5 -4.39 -13.82 12.42
CA GLU A 5 -3.96 -13.58 11.03
C GLU A 5 -3.72 -12.09 10.78
N LEU A 6 -4.61 -11.24 11.29
CA LEU A 6 -4.49 -9.78 11.18
C LEU A 6 -3.23 -9.30 11.92
N HIS A 7 -2.98 -9.84 13.12
CA HIS A 7 -1.78 -9.51 13.90
C HIS A 7 -0.50 -9.83 13.13
N ASP A 8 -0.40 -11.02 12.54
CA ASP A 8 0.78 -11.45 11.79
C ASP A 8 1.02 -10.55 10.57
N GLN A 9 -0.02 -10.23 9.81
CA GLN A 9 0.07 -9.34 8.65
C GLN A 9 0.47 -7.91 9.03
N LEU A 10 0.02 -7.40 10.18
CA LEU A 10 0.46 -6.08 10.66
C LEU A 10 1.91 -6.08 11.13
N ASN A 11 2.36 -7.16 11.78
CA ASN A 11 3.76 -7.32 12.15
C ASN A 11 4.66 -7.35 10.90
N GLU A 12 4.25 -8.03 9.82
CA GLU A 12 4.98 -8.05 8.55
C GLU A 12 5.08 -6.65 7.91
N LEU A 13 4.07 -5.81 8.09
CA LEU A 13 4.09 -4.40 7.66
C LEU A 13 4.96 -3.50 8.56
N GLY A 14 5.57 -4.06 9.61
CA GLY A 14 6.43 -3.36 10.56
C GLY A 14 5.67 -2.69 11.70
N LEU A 15 4.36 -2.92 11.83
CA LEU A 15 3.59 -2.38 12.94
C LEU A 15 3.76 -3.24 14.20
N LYS A 16 4.11 -2.61 15.30
CA LYS A 16 4.28 -3.26 16.61
C LYS A 16 3.05 -2.99 17.46
N ARG A 17 2.54 -4.04 18.12
CA ARG A 17 1.43 -3.90 19.06
C ARG A 17 1.92 -3.31 20.38
N ILE A 18 1.29 -2.23 20.84
CA ILE A 18 1.64 -1.54 22.09
C ILE A 18 0.55 -1.62 23.16
N GLN A 19 -0.71 -1.85 22.77
CA GLN A 19 -1.83 -1.97 23.71
C GLN A 19 -2.63 -3.24 23.45
N TYR A 20 -3.07 -3.88 24.53
CA TYR A 20 -3.62 -5.24 24.51
C TYR A 20 -5.02 -5.36 25.13
N LEU A 21 -5.49 -4.36 25.90
CA LEU A 21 -6.77 -4.41 26.61
C LEU A 21 -7.84 -3.60 25.86
N GLU A 22 -8.98 -4.25 25.58
CA GLU A 22 -10.19 -3.76 24.89
C GLU A 22 -10.00 -3.32 23.43
N LYS A 23 -8.90 -2.62 23.14
CA LYS A 23 -8.48 -2.17 21.82
C LYS A 23 -7.03 -2.56 21.61
N SER A 24 -6.74 -3.11 20.44
CA SER A 24 -5.34 -3.40 20.08
C SER A 24 -4.78 -2.21 19.32
N VAL A 25 -3.83 -1.50 19.93
CA VAL A 25 -3.16 -0.36 19.29
C VAL A 25 -1.82 -0.84 18.74
N TYR A 26 -1.57 -0.45 17.51
CA TYR A 26 -0.36 -0.75 16.76
C TYR A 26 0.33 0.55 16.37
N GLU A 27 1.66 0.55 16.40
CA GLU A 27 2.47 1.69 16.02
C GLU A 27 3.57 1.30 15.03
N VAL A 28 3.99 2.26 14.21
CA VAL A 28 5.18 2.14 13.36
C VAL A 28 5.89 3.48 13.31
N ASP A 29 7.21 3.43 13.41
CA ASP A 29 8.04 4.62 13.32
C ASP A 29 8.38 4.90 11.85
N MET A 30 8.20 6.15 11.45
CA MET A 30 8.53 6.67 10.13
C MET A 30 9.63 7.71 10.28
N THR A 31 10.80 7.43 9.75
CA THR A 31 11.96 8.32 9.83
C THR A 31 12.05 9.20 8.61
N ASP A 32 12.28 10.50 8.81
CA ASP A 32 12.66 11.44 7.76
C ASP A 32 14.17 11.41 7.59
N GLU A 33 14.65 10.91 6.45
CA GLU A 33 16.08 10.81 6.12
C GLU A 33 16.76 12.18 6.02
N ALA A 34 16.02 13.25 5.75
CA ALA A 34 16.60 14.59 5.61
C ALA A 34 16.89 15.25 6.97
N THR A 35 16.07 14.95 7.98
CA THR A 35 16.13 15.58 9.31
C THR A 35 16.52 14.63 10.43
N ASP A 36 16.64 13.32 10.13
CA ASP A 36 16.86 12.23 11.08
C ASP A 36 15.79 12.20 12.19
N SER A 37 14.62 12.76 11.93
CA SER A 37 13.52 12.84 12.88
C SER A 37 12.57 11.65 12.69
N ALA A 38 12.18 11.03 13.79
CA ALA A 38 11.22 9.92 13.79
C ALA A 38 9.81 10.39 14.13
N TYR A 39 8.83 9.88 13.40
CA TYR A 39 7.41 10.17 13.56
C TYR A 39 6.66 8.87 13.77
N THR A 40 5.93 8.76 14.87
CA THR A 40 5.15 7.55 15.17
C THR A 40 3.76 7.65 14.56
N PHE A 41 3.42 6.65 13.75
CA PHE A 41 2.08 6.45 13.21
C PHE A 41 1.37 5.36 14.01
N THR A 42 0.13 5.62 14.41
CA THR A 42 -0.68 4.70 15.23
C THR A 42 -1.96 4.30 14.52
N VAL A 43 -2.37 3.05 14.71
CA VAL A 43 -3.64 2.51 14.23
C VAL A 43 -4.24 1.61 15.31
N SER A 44 -5.56 1.64 15.41
CA SER A 44 -6.28 0.86 16.41
C SER A 44 -7.16 -0.21 15.78
N ILE A 45 -7.34 -1.30 16.52
CA ILE A 45 -8.19 -2.42 16.12
C ILE A 45 -9.17 -2.70 17.24
N LEU A 46 -10.44 -2.75 16.87
CA LEU A 46 -11.52 -3.16 17.73
C LEU A 46 -11.87 -4.61 17.46
N ARG A 47 -12.17 -5.33 18.53
CA ARG A 47 -12.72 -6.68 18.47
C ARG A 47 -14.17 -6.61 18.95
N TYR A 48 -15.08 -7.11 18.12
CA TYR A 48 -16.49 -7.20 18.43
C TYR A 48 -16.81 -8.53 19.13
N GLU A 49 -18.00 -8.60 19.74
CA GLU A 49 -18.46 -9.76 20.51
C GLU A 49 -18.65 -11.01 19.65
N ASP A 50 -18.94 -10.85 18.36
CA ASP A 50 -19.05 -11.91 17.35
C ASP A 50 -17.68 -12.50 16.95
N GLY A 51 -16.58 -11.96 17.48
CA GLY A 51 -15.22 -12.36 17.17
C GLY A 51 -14.64 -11.69 15.92
N GLU A 52 -15.41 -10.84 15.23
CA GLU A 52 -14.90 -10.02 14.14
C GLU A 52 -13.95 -8.95 14.67
N THR A 53 -12.95 -8.61 13.85
CA THR A 53 -12.02 -7.52 14.12
C THR A 53 -12.13 -6.47 13.04
N ALA A 54 -12.28 -5.22 13.43
CA ALA A 54 -12.24 -4.08 12.51
C ALA A 54 -11.09 -3.15 12.87
N VAL A 55 -10.39 -2.71 11.83
CA VAL A 55 -9.37 -1.66 11.93
C VAL A 55 -10.07 -0.31 11.89
N GLN A 56 -9.80 0.55 12.86
CA GLN A 56 -10.31 1.92 12.89
C GLN A 56 -9.36 2.84 12.12
N LEU A 57 -9.58 2.93 10.81
CA LEU A 57 -8.78 3.79 9.92
C LEU A 57 -9.02 5.29 10.16
N GLU A 58 -10.21 5.66 10.65
CA GLU A 58 -10.58 7.06 10.92
C GLU A 58 -9.83 7.65 12.12
N GLU A 59 -9.49 6.81 13.10
CA GLU A 59 -8.73 7.20 14.29
C GLU A 59 -7.22 7.03 14.09
N ALA A 60 -6.80 6.47 12.96
CA ALA A 60 -5.41 6.25 12.67
C ALA A 60 -4.72 7.57 12.33
N GLY A 61 -3.55 7.79 12.90
CA GLY A 61 -2.91 9.10 12.79
C GLY A 61 -1.54 9.15 13.43
N MET A 62 -0.94 10.32 13.32
CA MET A 62 0.33 10.64 13.96
C MET A 62 0.11 11.51 15.19
N ASP A 63 1.16 11.66 15.98
CA ASP A 63 1.16 12.63 17.07
C ASP A 63 0.93 14.05 16.53
N ASN A 64 -0.14 14.69 17.02
CA ASN A 64 -0.56 16.04 16.63
C ASN A 64 0.27 17.14 17.33
N THR A 65 1.17 16.79 18.24
CA THR A 65 2.01 17.76 18.96
C THR A 65 3.13 18.34 18.09
N VAL A 66 3.51 17.65 17.02
CA VAL A 66 4.62 18.05 16.14
C VAL A 66 4.12 18.28 14.72
N MET A 67 4.66 19.31 14.05
CA MET A 67 4.39 19.51 12.64
C MET A 67 5.03 18.37 11.83
N VAL A 68 4.19 17.52 11.24
CA VAL A 68 4.64 16.40 10.42
C VAL A 68 4.89 16.84 8.97
N PRO A 69 6.08 16.59 8.40
CA PRO A 69 6.38 16.88 6.99
C PRO A 69 5.42 16.18 6.02
N LEU A 70 5.20 16.78 4.86
CA LEU A 70 4.28 16.25 3.85
C LEU A 70 4.65 14.81 3.41
N HIS A 71 5.93 14.54 3.19
CA HIS A 71 6.39 13.24 2.72
C HIS A 71 6.14 12.12 3.75
N ILE A 72 6.26 12.43 5.05
CA ILE A 72 5.92 11.51 6.15
C ILE A 72 4.41 11.25 6.20
N ARG A 73 3.58 12.30 6.03
CA ARG A 73 2.13 12.13 5.93
C ARG A 73 1.72 11.28 4.72
N CYS A 74 2.39 11.45 3.58
CA CYS A 74 2.21 10.59 2.40
C CYS A 74 2.59 9.14 2.69
N ALA A 75 3.69 8.91 3.41
CA ALA A 75 4.11 7.57 3.83
C ALA A 75 3.05 6.91 4.75
N ALA A 76 2.47 7.66 5.69
CA ALA A 76 1.35 7.15 6.51
C ALA A 76 0.09 6.85 5.70
N LEU A 77 -0.27 7.69 4.74
CA LEU A 77 -1.40 7.41 3.85
C LEU A 77 -1.17 6.11 3.04
N ASN A 78 0.05 5.90 2.54
CA ASN A 78 0.40 4.67 1.86
C ASN A 78 0.28 3.46 2.80
N LYS A 79 0.74 3.59 4.05
CA LYS A 79 0.60 2.55 5.07
C LYS A 79 -0.88 2.24 5.38
N LEU A 80 -1.75 3.25 5.44
CA LEU A 80 -3.19 3.05 5.60
C LEU A 80 -3.81 2.27 4.45
N ARG A 81 -3.39 2.57 3.21
CA ARG A 81 -3.86 1.86 2.02
C ARG A 81 -3.44 0.39 2.02
N GLU A 82 -2.21 0.08 2.48
CA GLU A 82 -1.75 -1.30 2.66
C GLU A 82 -2.61 -2.05 3.67
N ILE A 83 -2.91 -1.43 4.81
CA ILE A 83 -3.77 -2.01 5.85
C ILE A 83 -5.20 -2.23 5.33
N GLU A 84 -5.74 -1.29 4.56
CA GLU A 84 -7.06 -1.45 3.94
C GLU A 84 -7.09 -2.63 2.95
N GLN A 85 -6.06 -2.76 2.13
CA GLN A 85 -5.93 -3.87 1.18
C GLN A 85 -5.88 -5.22 1.88
N ILE A 86 -5.12 -5.34 2.97
CA ILE A 86 -5.10 -6.53 3.81
C ILE A 86 -6.51 -6.90 4.28
N CYS A 87 -7.25 -5.91 4.79
CA CYS A 87 -8.61 -6.13 5.26
C CYS A 87 -9.55 -6.60 4.13
N ARG A 88 -9.40 -6.07 2.92
CA ARG A 88 -10.20 -6.46 1.75
C ARG A 88 -9.85 -7.87 1.25
N ASN A 89 -8.57 -8.19 1.12
CA ASN A 89 -8.10 -9.48 0.60
C ASN A 89 -8.46 -10.65 1.55
N SER A 90 -8.64 -10.37 2.84
CA SER A 90 -9.10 -11.36 3.80
C SER A 90 -10.60 -11.71 3.73
N ARG A 91 -11.38 -10.97 2.93
CA ARG A 91 -12.83 -11.18 2.71
C ARG A 91 -13.15 -11.99 1.46
N THR A 92 -12.15 -12.38 0.69
CA THR A 92 -12.34 -13.20 -0.51
C THR A 92 -12.45 -14.68 -0.15
N ASP A 93 -13.56 -15.31 -0.56
CA ASP A 93 -13.81 -16.75 -0.53
C ASP A 93 -12.61 -17.57 -1.09
N PRO A 94 -12.45 -18.86 -0.69
CA PRO A 94 -11.25 -19.69 -0.93
C PRO A 94 -11.00 -20.13 -2.40
N ALA A 95 -11.34 -19.31 -3.39
CA ALA A 95 -11.17 -19.64 -4.81
C ALA A 95 -9.96 -18.97 -5.48
N VAL A 96 -9.11 -18.22 -4.76
CA VAL A 96 -7.91 -17.61 -5.35
C VAL A 96 -6.68 -17.87 -4.48
N GLU A 97 -6.20 -19.10 -4.59
CA GLU A 97 -4.89 -19.53 -4.13
C GLU A 97 -3.83 -18.93 -5.06
N SER A 98 -3.25 -17.77 -4.71
CA SER A 98 -1.87 -17.33 -5.02
C SER A 98 -1.72 -15.81 -4.92
N ALA A 99 -1.33 -15.32 -3.76
CA ALA A 99 -0.60 -14.05 -3.63
C ALA A 99 0.22 -13.97 -2.33
N ALA A 100 0.60 -15.12 -1.77
CA ALA A 100 1.59 -15.13 -0.69
C ALA A 100 2.95 -14.73 -1.31
N HIS A 101 3.51 -13.63 -0.81
CA HIS A 101 4.74 -12.95 -1.24
C HIS A 101 4.66 -12.03 -2.45
N ALA A 102 4.49 -10.73 -2.17
CA ALA A 102 5.16 -9.68 -2.94
C ALA A 102 5.61 -8.55 -2.01
N THR A 103 6.79 -8.76 -1.42
CA THR A 103 7.59 -7.76 -0.71
C THR A 103 8.13 -6.71 -1.68
N ASN A 104 7.93 -5.44 -1.34
CA ASN A 104 8.64 -4.22 -1.76
C ASN A 104 9.61 -4.29 -2.95
N GLY A 105 9.26 -3.55 -4.01
CA GLY A 105 10.19 -3.05 -5.03
C GLY A 105 10.27 -3.88 -6.30
N SER A 106 9.21 -3.96 -7.12
CA SER A 106 9.34 -4.44 -8.50
C SER A 106 8.13 -4.06 -9.35
N MET A 107 8.39 -3.75 -10.62
CA MET A 107 7.40 -3.51 -11.67
C MET A 107 6.35 -4.62 -11.75
N ALA A 108 5.10 -4.22 -12.07
CA ALA A 108 3.96 -5.01 -12.56
C ALA A 108 3.85 -6.48 -12.08
N PRO A 109 2.88 -6.83 -11.21
CA PRO A 109 2.89 -8.09 -10.46
C PRO A 109 2.49 -9.37 -11.25
N ASN A 110 2.22 -9.32 -12.55
CA ASN A 110 1.47 -10.37 -13.22
C ASN A 110 1.90 -10.57 -14.68
N MET A 111 2.23 -11.82 -15.05
CA MET A 111 2.63 -12.22 -16.42
C MET A 111 1.54 -11.93 -17.46
N ASP A 112 0.27 -11.98 -17.05
CA ASP A 112 -0.86 -11.63 -17.91
C ASP A 112 -0.96 -10.12 -18.16
N GLU A 113 -0.59 -9.28 -17.19
CA GLU A 113 -0.44 -7.84 -17.39
C GLU A 113 0.75 -7.52 -18.29
N MET A 114 1.87 -8.24 -18.17
CA MET A 114 3.03 -8.06 -19.06
C MET A 114 2.71 -8.46 -20.52
N LYS A 115 1.94 -9.54 -20.73
CA LYS A 115 1.45 -9.91 -22.06
C LYS A 115 0.46 -8.89 -22.61
N LYS A 116 -0.44 -8.36 -21.77
CA LYS A 116 -1.41 -7.34 -22.15
C LYS A 116 -0.71 -6.03 -22.51
N LEU A 117 0.23 -5.57 -21.69
CA LEU A 117 1.06 -4.40 -21.94
C LEU A 117 1.91 -4.58 -23.22
N GLY A 118 2.51 -5.76 -23.43
CA GLY A 118 3.25 -6.07 -24.66
C GLY A 118 2.37 -6.10 -25.91
N ASN A 119 1.10 -6.51 -25.79
CA ASN A 119 0.13 -6.44 -26.88
C ASN A 119 -0.35 -5.00 -27.15
N GLU A 120 -0.54 -4.20 -26.10
CA GLU A 120 -0.92 -2.79 -26.21
C GLU A 120 0.22 -1.95 -26.79
N MET A 121 1.48 -2.23 -26.42
CA MET A 121 2.67 -1.60 -27.01
C MET A 121 2.91 -2.00 -28.48
N LYS A 122 2.50 -3.21 -28.90
CA LYS A 122 2.54 -3.63 -30.31
C LYS A 122 1.56 -2.87 -31.20
N GLN A 123 0.52 -2.27 -30.62
CA GLN A 123 -0.48 -1.47 -31.35
C GLN A 123 -0.18 0.03 -31.30
N MET A 124 0.71 0.48 -30.42
CA MET A 124 1.18 1.87 -30.41
C MET A 124 2.28 2.02 -31.47
N LYS A 125 1.96 2.73 -32.55
CA LYS A 125 2.95 3.16 -33.54
C LYS A 125 4.09 3.89 -32.83
N THR A 126 5.29 3.34 -32.90
CA THR A 126 6.48 4.02 -32.39
C THR A 126 6.87 5.14 -33.36
N ASN A 127 7.55 6.18 -32.88
CA ASN A 127 7.99 7.32 -33.72
C ASN A 127 8.80 6.88 -34.96
N SER A 128 9.31 5.66 -34.97
CA SER A 128 10.01 5.04 -36.09
C SER A 128 9.10 4.67 -37.28
N GLU A 129 7.80 4.43 -37.07
CA GLU A 129 6.84 4.13 -38.15
C GLU A 129 6.22 5.40 -38.77
N LEU A 130 6.25 6.54 -38.06
CA LEU A 130 5.82 7.84 -38.60
C LEU A 130 6.77 8.41 -39.66
N LEU A 131 8.03 7.95 -39.68
CA LEU A 131 9.04 8.30 -40.68
C LEU A 131 8.81 7.63 -42.04
N GLU A 132 8.09 6.51 -42.11
CA GLU A 132 7.73 5.84 -43.37
C GLU A 132 6.52 6.49 -44.06
N GLU A 133 5.66 7.23 -43.35
CA GLU A 133 4.48 7.90 -43.90
C GLU A 133 4.72 9.36 -44.35
N ASN A 134 5.98 9.82 -44.46
CA ASN A 134 6.34 11.18 -44.94
C ASN A 134 5.69 12.35 -44.16
N MET A 135 5.33 12.14 -42.89
CA MET A 135 4.79 13.21 -42.05
C MET A 135 5.92 13.86 -41.27
N ILE A 136 6.37 15.01 -41.76
CA ILE A 136 7.38 15.86 -41.11
C ILE A 136 6.79 16.37 -39.79
N PRO A 137 7.38 16.08 -38.62
CA PRO A 137 6.95 16.68 -37.37
C PRO A 137 7.26 18.18 -37.41
N ASP A 138 6.26 19.01 -37.09
CA ASP A 138 6.39 20.46 -37.04
C ASP A 138 7.51 20.88 -36.07
N PRO A 139 8.40 21.82 -36.45
CA PRO A 139 9.44 22.29 -35.55
C PRO A 139 8.83 23.05 -34.37
N ILE A 140 9.27 22.66 -33.18
CA ILE A 140 8.98 23.35 -31.93
C ILE A 140 9.47 24.80 -32.05
N GLN A 141 8.55 25.77 -31.98
CA GLN A 141 8.86 27.17 -31.68
C GLN A 141 8.49 27.49 -30.23
#